data_AF-X1APT3-F1
#
_entry.id   AF-X1APT3-F1
#
_cell.length_a   1.000
_cell.length_b   1.000
_cell.length_c   1.000
_cell.angle_alpha   90.00
_cell.angle_beta   90.00
_cell.angle_gamma   90.00
#
_symmetry.space_group_name_H-M   'P 1'
#
loop_
_entity.id
_entity.type
_entity.pdbx_description
1 polymer ?
#
loop_
_entity_poly.entity_id
_entity_poly.type
_entity_poly.pdbx_seq_one_letter_code
_entity_poly.pdbx_strand_id
1 'polypeptide(L)'
;MERLIIIHWNKSTGPIPIIQYPPEGAYPSKDIFLKIWAQHELNKEKTLIELDYILEEKDRSVISVIQEFEGEIYFLVLIIKTKSKVSDVISSDILPVITKNLLELANTDKINRAVSEAFNTIKNYTKLEGQDLISFFQEKIKFTIIQILRNGVITKNELITILRNDYGFSTVNIDLLLISFLRENLILKKSLPGTKECYFLINDLSYMRIPSYNFPDDKID
;
A
#
# COMPACT_ATOMS: atom_id res chain seq x y z
N MET A 1 -2.31 -4.10 12.96
CA MET A 1 -3.52 -3.55 12.28
C MET A 1 -4.74 -4.28 12.83
N GLU A 2 -5.77 -3.55 13.26
CA GLU A 2 -7.00 -4.14 13.83
C GLU A 2 -8.15 -4.14 12.84
N ARG A 3 -8.40 -3.02 12.15
CA ARG A 3 -9.55 -2.87 11.25
C ARG A 3 -9.22 -2.02 10.02
N LEU A 4 -9.86 -2.35 8.91
CA LEU A 4 -9.95 -1.55 7.69
C LEU A 4 -11.42 -1.32 7.38
N ILE A 5 -11.80 -0.08 7.09
CA ILE A 5 -13.18 0.33 6.86
C ILE A 5 -13.22 1.25 5.64
N ILE A 6 -14.16 1.01 4.72
CA ILE A 6 -14.45 1.92 3.60
C ILE A 6 -15.76 2.65 3.92
N ILE A 7 -15.75 3.96 3.75
CA ILE A 7 -16.87 4.84 4.07
C ILE A 7 -17.19 5.69 2.85
N HIS A 8 -18.47 5.78 2.49
CA HIS A 8 -18.99 6.75 1.53
C HIS A 8 -19.46 8.00 2.27
N TRP A 9 -19.12 9.17 1.77
CA TRP A 9 -19.65 10.44 2.25
C TRP A 9 -20.88 10.85 1.46
N ASN A 10 -22.04 10.71 2.07
CA ASN A 10 -23.28 11.21 1.50
C ASN A 10 -23.53 12.65 1.98
N LYS A 11 -23.76 13.58 1.04
CA LYS A 11 -24.00 14.99 1.34
C LYS A 11 -25.23 15.23 2.23
N SER A 12 -26.21 14.34 2.20
CA SER A 12 -27.47 14.46 2.95
C SER A 12 -27.45 13.71 4.28
N THR A 13 -26.85 12.52 4.32
CA THR A 13 -26.90 11.64 5.51
C THR A 13 -25.57 11.54 6.26
N GLY A 14 -24.48 12.11 5.72
CA GLY A 14 -23.14 12.06 6.28
C GLY A 14 -22.39 10.76 5.97
N PRO A 15 -21.49 10.29 6.84
CA PRO A 15 -20.66 9.12 6.57
C PRO A 15 -21.47 7.81 6.67
N ILE A 16 -21.43 7.00 5.62
CA ILE A 16 -22.08 5.69 5.51
C ILE A 16 -20.98 4.63 5.35
N PRO A 17 -20.78 3.73 6.32
CA PRO A 17 -19.86 2.61 6.16
C PRO A 17 -20.35 1.65 5.08
N ILE A 18 -19.48 1.30 4.14
CA ILE A 18 -19.78 0.37 3.04
C ILE A 18 -19.39 -1.05 3.46
N ILE A 19 -18.16 -1.20 3.95
CA ILE A 19 -17.58 -2.50 4.29
C ILE A 19 -16.49 -2.31 5.35
N GLN A 20 -16.28 -3.33 6.16
CA GLN A 20 -15.18 -3.43 7.09
C GLN A 20 -14.51 -4.81 7.04
N TYR A 21 -13.26 -4.86 7.48
CA TYR A 21 -12.56 -6.09 7.76
C TYR A 21 -11.69 -5.95 9.02
N PRO A 22 -11.69 -6.94 9.93
CA PRO A 22 -12.53 -8.15 9.92
C PRO A 22 -14.05 -7.86 9.98
N PRO A 23 -14.92 -8.71 9.40
CA PRO A 23 -16.36 -8.42 9.28
C PRO A 23 -17.11 -8.46 10.61
N GLU A 24 -16.59 -9.18 11.62
CA GLU A 24 -17.24 -9.46 12.90
C GLU A 24 -17.24 -8.26 13.89
N GLY A 25 -16.66 -7.12 13.53
CA GLY A 25 -16.58 -5.94 14.41
C GLY A 25 -17.86 -5.10 14.45
N ALA A 26 -18.08 -4.35 15.52
CA ALA A 26 -19.01 -3.21 15.45
C ALA A 26 -18.32 -2.04 14.74
N TYR A 27 -19.03 -1.35 13.83
CA TYR A 27 -18.53 -0.10 13.26
C TYR A 27 -18.29 0.94 14.36
N PRO A 28 -17.24 1.76 14.26
CA PRO A 28 -17.09 2.97 15.05
C PRO A 28 -18.35 3.86 14.98
N SER A 29 -18.55 4.69 16.01
CA SER A 29 -19.68 5.63 16.04
C SER A 29 -19.61 6.64 14.89
N LYS A 30 -20.78 7.14 14.48
CA LYS A 30 -20.88 8.16 13.42
C LYS A 30 -20.05 9.42 13.72
N ASP A 31 -19.96 9.78 15.00
CA ASP A 31 -19.18 10.93 15.46
C ASP A 31 -17.68 10.79 15.17
N ILE A 32 -17.14 9.57 15.26
CA ILE A 32 -15.74 9.29 14.90
C ILE A 32 -15.52 9.57 13.42
N PHE A 33 -16.42 9.11 12.55
CA PHE A 33 -16.31 9.34 11.11
C PHE A 33 -16.48 10.82 10.73
N LEU A 34 -17.36 11.55 11.42
CA LEU A 34 -17.50 13.00 11.26
C LEU A 34 -16.22 13.74 11.68
N LYS A 35 -15.58 13.33 12.78
CA LYS A 35 -14.28 13.89 13.20
C LYS A 35 -13.19 13.63 12.15
N ILE A 36 -13.13 12.42 11.58
CA ILE A 36 -12.19 12.08 10.51
C ILE A 36 -12.43 12.96 9.28
N TRP A 37 -13.68 13.11 8.85
CA TRP A 37 -14.05 13.98 7.73
C TRP A 37 -13.64 15.44 7.98
N ALA A 38 -13.95 15.97 9.15
CA ALA A 38 -13.60 17.35 9.51
C ALA A 38 -12.08 17.59 9.44
N GLN A 39 -11.27 16.60 9.83
CA GLN A 39 -9.82 16.71 9.76
C GLN A 39 -9.28 16.70 8.31
N HIS A 40 -9.91 15.96 7.40
CA HIS A 40 -9.61 16.04 5.96
C HIS A 40 -10.00 17.40 5.39
N GLU A 41 -11.16 17.94 5.76
CA GLU A 41 -11.60 19.27 5.33
C GLU A 41 -10.70 20.41 5.86
N LEU A 42 -10.15 20.26 7.07
CA LEU A 42 -9.18 21.21 7.61
C LEU A 42 -7.81 21.10 6.94
N ASN A 43 -7.44 19.91 6.48
CA ASN A 43 -6.15 19.62 5.84
C ASN A 43 -6.29 19.28 4.35
N LYS A 44 -6.91 20.19 3.57
CA LYS A 44 -7.21 19.95 2.13
C LYS A 44 -5.99 19.62 1.25
N GLU A 45 -4.79 19.95 1.70
CA GLU A 45 -3.54 19.66 0.99
C GLU A 45 -3.06 18.21 1.16
N LYS A 46 -3.53 17.50 2.19
CA LYS A 46 -3.09 16.14 2.51
C LYS A 46 -4.21 15.15 2.27
N THR A 47 -3.97 14.22 1.34
CA THR A 47 -4.89 13.09 1.08
C THR A 47 -4.90 12.06 2.21
N LEU A 48 -3.88 12.07 3.07
CA LEU A 48 -3.71 11.18 4.21
C LEU A 48 -3.62 11.98 5.51
N ILE A 49 -4.36 11.51 6.52
CA ILE A 49 -4.30 12.04 7.89
C ILE A 49 -4.09 10.91 8.90
N GLU A 50 -3.39 11.23 9.98
CA GLU A 50 -3.13 10.35 11.13
C GLU A 50 -3.69 11.01 12.38
N LEU A 51 -4.39 10.22 13.20
CA LEU A 51 -5.21 10.70 14.30
C LEU A 51 -5.03 9.77 15.50
N ASP A 52 -4.22 10.19 16.47
CA ASP A 52 -3.83 9.38 17.63
C ASP A 52 -4.82 9.46 18.82
N TYR A 53 -5.83 10.33 18.75
CA TYR A 53 -6.68 10.68 19.91
C TYR A 53 -8.19 10.69 19.63
N ILE A 54 -8.64 10.13 18.51
CA ILE A 54 -10.07 10.16 18.16
C ILE A 54 -10.86 9.04 18.85
N LEU A 55 -10.19 7.94 19.19
CA LEU A 55 -10.79 6.83 19.90
C LEU A 55 -10.61 7.04 21.41
N GLU A 56 -11.64 6.73 22.20
CA GLU A 56 -11.60 6.83 23.66
C GLU A 56 -10.54 5.90 24.29
N GLU A 57 -10.07 4.91 23.52
CA GLU A 57 -9.03 3.96 23.91
C GLU A 57 -7.63 4.48 23.58
N LYS A 58 -6.82 4.71 24.63
CA LYS A 58 -5.48 5.35 24.60
C LYS A 58 -4.37 4.64 23.81
N ASP A 59 -4.66 3.50 23.18
CA ASP A 59 -3.68 2.66 22.47
C ASP A 59 -4.07 2.37 21.01
N ARG A 60 -4.95 3.17 20.43
CA ARG A 60 -5.35 3.05 19.02
C ARG A 60 -5.09 4.33 18.24
N SER A 61 -4.35 4.20 17.14
CA SER A 61 -4.22 5.24 16.12
C SER A 61 -5.18 4.98 14.95
N VAL A 62 -5.69 6.07 14.38
CA VAL A 62 -6.55 6.05 13.20
C VAL A 62 -5.83 6.71 12.04
N ILE A 63 -5.72 5.99 10.93
CA ILE A 63 -5.29 6.56 9.65
C ILE A 63 -6.51 6.69 8.77
N SER A 64 -6.60 7.79 8.03
CA SER A 64 -7.58 7.90 6.97
C SER A 64 -7.00 8.46 5.68
N VAL A 65 -7.48 7.92 4.57
CA VAL A 65 -7.22 8.43 3.23
C VAL A 65 -8.54 8.87 2.61
N ILE A 66 -8.60 10.13 2.15
CA ILE A 66 -9.72 10.65 1.37
C ILE A 66 -9.47 10.46 -0.12
N GLN A 67 -10.49 10.02 -0.85
CA GLN A 67 -10.42 9.90 -2.30
C GLN A 67 -11.78 10.20 -2.95
N GLU A 68 -11.74 10.91 -4.06
CA GLU A 68 -12.90 11.12 -4.93
C GLU A 68 -12.97 10.02 -5.99
N PHE A 69 -14.14 9.42 -6.17
CA PHE A 69 -14.41 8.40 -7.17
C PHE A 69 -15.81 8.61 -7.75
N GLU A 70 -15.92 8.68 -9.08
CA GLU A 70 -17.21 8.94 -9.78
C GLU A 70 -17.96 10.21 -9.31
N GLY A 71 -17.24 11.23 -8.83
CA GLY A 71 -17.82 12.50 -8.32
C GLY A 71 -18.34 12.43 -6.87
N GLU A 72 -18.15 11.29 -6.21
CA GLU A 72 -18.50 11.04 -4.81
C GLU A 72 -17.24 10.91 -3.95
N ILE A 73 -17.36 11.26 -2.66
CA ILE A 73 -16.22 11.26 -1.73
C ILE A 73 -16.25 9.98 -0.90
N TYR A 74 -15.08 9.34 -0.80
CA TYR A 74 -14.88 8.14 -0.01
C TYR A 74 -13.69 8.29 0.94
N PHE A 75 -13.75 7.58 2.05
CA PHE A 75 -12.66 7.47 3.01
C PHE A 75 -12.32 6.02 3.27
N LEU A 76 -11.04 5.70 3.14
CA LEU A 76 -10.46 4.51 3.78
C LEU A 76 -10.10 4.90 5.21
N VAL A 77 -10.46 4.08 6.18
CA VAL A 77 -10.12 4.25 7.59
C VAL A 77 -9.43 2.98 8.09
N LEU A 78 -8.25 3.13 8.66
CA LEU A 78 -7.48 2.05 9.28
C LEU A 78 -7.37 2.32 10.77
N ILE A 79 -7.63 1.29 11.58
CA ILE A 79 -7.46 1.34 13.03
C ILE A 79 -6.30 0.43 13.40
N ILE A 80 -5.31 0.96 14.12
CA ILE A 80 -4.08 0.25 14.47
C ILE A 80 -3.86 0.29 15.98
N LYS A 81 -3.59 -0.87 16.57
CA LYS A 81 -3.22 -1.04 17.98
C LYS A 81 -1.73 -0.76 18.22
N THR A 82 -1.29 0.47 18.03
CA THR A 82 0.09 0.88 18.36
C THR A 82 0.17 2.38 18.64
N LYS A 83 1.15 2.77 19.46
CA LYS A 83 1.56 4.17 19.71
C LYS A 83 2.67 4.65 18.76
N SER A 84 3.18 3.77 17.90
CA SER A 84 4.23 4.12 16.93
C SER A 84 3.64 4.92 15.77
N LYS A 85 4.35 5.98 15.35
CA LYS A 85 3.97 6.79 14.19
C LYS A 85 3.81 5.93 12.94
N VAL A 86 2.81 6.27 12.13
CA VAL A 86 2.44 5.51 10.94
C VAL A 86 3.53 5.49 9.88
N SER A 87 4.38 6.52 9.81
CA SER A 87 5.57 6.55 8.95
C SER A 87 6.51 5.35 9.14
N ASP A 88 6.46 4.74 10.33
CA ASP A 88 7.34 3.63 10.68
C ASP A 88 6.71 2.27 10.33
N VAL A 89 5.39 2.22 10.12
CA VAL A 89 4.63 0.97 9.97
C VAL A 89 4.03 0.81 8.56
N ILE A 90 3.54 1.88 7.93
CA ILE A 90 2.87 1.82 6.62
C ILE A 90 3.29 3.04 5.78
N SER A 91 3.78 2.79 4.55
CA SER A 91 4.10 3.90 3.62
C SER A 91 2.83 4.65 3.21
N SER A 92 2.90 5.99 3.31
CA SER A 92 1.81 6.91 2.95
C SER A 92 1.29 6.72 1.54
N ASP A 93 2.12 6.22 0.63
CA ASP A 93 1.87 6.25 -0.81
C ASP A 93 1.03 5.06 -1.29
N ILE A 94 0.93 4.02 -0.47
CA ILE A 94 0.24 2.76 -0.80
C ILE A 94 -1.23 2.84 -0.50
N LEU A 95 -1.57 3.49 0.61
CA LEU A 95 -2.95 3.59 1.07
C LEU A 95 -3.86 4.25 0.02
N PRO A 96 -3.47 5.35 -0.67
CA PRO A 96 -4.24 5.90 -1.78
C PRO A 96 -4.43 4.92 -2.95
N VAL A 97 -3.42 4.13 -3.29
CA VAL A 97 -3.52 3.15 -4.37
C VAL A 97 -4.46 2.00 -3.99
N ILE A 98 -4.32 1.47 -2.77
CA ILE A 98 -5.22 0.43 -2.27
C ILE A 98 -6.65 0.95 -2.20
N THR A 99 -6.84 2.18 -1.68
CA THR A 99 -8.16 2.83 -1.63
C THR A 99 -8.79 2.86 -3.01
N LYS A 100 -8.07 3.35 -4.02
CA LYS A 100 -8.58 3.43 -5.39
C LYS A 100 -9.01 2.07 -5.94
N ASN A 101 -8.17 1.06 -5.78
CA ASN A 101 -8.46 -0.29 -6.28
C ASN A 101 -9.67 -0.91 -5.57
N LEU A 102 -9.83 -0.64 -4.27
CA LEU A 102 -11.00 -1.10 -3.52
C LEU A 102 -12.28 -0.39 -3.98
N LEU A 103 -12.21 0.90 -4.30
CA LEU A 103 -13.34 1.68 -4.81
C LEU A 103 -13.79 1.21 -6.19
N GLU A 104 -12.85 0.91 -7.10
CA GLU A 104 -13.16 0.33 -8.42
C GLU A 104 -13.89 -1.03 -8.30
N LEU A 105 -13.64 -1.77 -7.22
CA LEU A 105 -14.28 -3.06 -6.95
C LEU A 105 -15.49 -2.95 -6.03
N ALA A 106 -15.84 -1.74 -5.55
CA ALA A 106 -16.82 -1.56 -4.49
C ALA A 106 -18.24 -2.02 -4.89
N ASN A 107 -18.58 -1.86 -6.16
CA ASN A 107 -19.88 -2.26 -6.72
C ASN A 107 -19.91 -3.72 -7.20
N THR A 108 -18.89 -4.52 -6.91
CA THR A 108 -18.78 -5.91 -7.37
C THR A 108 -18.84 -6.89 -6.21
N ASP A 109 -19.34 -8.10 -6.45
CA ASP A 109 -19.39 -9.19 -5.45
C ASP A 109 -17.99 -9.60 -4.91
N LYS A 110 -16.92 -9.12 -5.55
CA LYS A 110 -15.53 -9.40 -5.21
C LYS A 110 -14.98 -8.47 -4.12
N ILE A 111 -15.70 -7.42 -3.73
CA ILE A 111 -15.23 -6.43 -2.74
C ILE A 111 -14.80 -7.08 -1.42
N ASN A 112 -15.55 -8.07 -0.92
CA ASN A 112 -15.23 -8.77 0.33
C ASN A 112 -13.85 -9.42 0.31
N ARG A 113 -13.53 -10.07 -0.82
CA ARG A 113 -12.22 -10.71 -1.01
C ARG A 113 -11.12 -9.66 -1.16
N ALA A 114 -11.37 -8.62 -1.96
CA ALA A 114 -10.41 -7.55 -2.21
C ALA A 114 -10.05 -6.80 -0.92
N VAL A 115 -11.03 -6.55 -0.04
CA VAL A 115 -10.83 -5.91 1.26
C VAL A 115 -9.99 -6.77 2.20
N SER A 116 -10.22 -8.09 2.24
CA SER A 116 -9.42 -9.03 3.02
C SER A 116 -7.97 -9.10 2.50
N GLU A 117 -7.79 -9.18 1.18
CA GLU A 117 -6.47 -9.16 0.54
C GLU A 117 -5.75 -7.85 0.85
N ALA A 118 -6.42 -6.70 0.70
CA ALA A 118 -5.88 -5.38 1.02
C ALA A 118 -5.47 -5.26 2.50
N PHE A 119 -6.28 -5.74 3.44
CA PHE A 119 -5.94 -5.74 4.86
C PHE A 119 -4.66 -6.53 5.12
N ASN A 120 -4.54 -7.72 4.53
CA ASN A 120 -3.34 -8.54 4.67
C ASN A 120 -2.13 -7.92 3.98
N THR A 121 -2.32 -7.33 2.79
CA THR A 121 -1.27 -6.59 2.09
C THR A 121 -0.75 -5.48 2.97
N ILE A 122 -1.61 -4.61 3.52
CA ILE A 122 -1.16 -3.48 4.35
C ILE A 122 -0.53 -3.99 5.66
N LYS A 123 -1.12 -5.00 6.31
CA LYS A 123 -0.59 -5.57 7.54
C LYS A 123 0.81 -6.16 7.36
N ASN A 124 1.06 -6.80 6.22
CA ASN A 124 2.35 -7.39 5.90
C ASN A 124 3.29 -6.42 5.15
N TYR A 125 2.82 -5.20 4.84
CA TYR A 125 3.61 -4.14 4.23
C TYR A 125 4.50 -3.45 5.27
N THR A 126 5.24 -4.23 6.05
CA THR A 126 6.30 -3.69 6.91
C THR A 126 7.52 -3.32 6.06
N LYS A 127 8.24 -2.29 6.50
CA LYS A 127 9.50 -1.84 5.92
C LYS A 127 10.48 -3.02 5.90
N LEU A 128 11.07 -3.31 4.73
CA LEU A 128 12.02 -4.41 4.57
C LEU A 128 13.33 -3.99 5.28
N GLU A 129 13.78 -4.76 6.26
CA GLU A 129 15.15 -4.62 6.80
C GLU A 129 16.09 -5.53 5.99
N GLY A 130 17.41 -5.32 6.05
CA GLY A 130 18.39 -5.80 5.05
C GLY A 130 18.43 -7.30 4.71
N GLN A 131 17.83 -8.20 5.52
CA GLN A 131 17.63 -9.62 5.16
C GLN A 131 16.41 -9.86 4.27
N ASP A 132 15.40 -8.99 4.34
CA ASP A 132 14.13 -9.13 3.65
C ASP A 132 14.20 -8.74 2.17
N LEU A 133 15.22 -8.00 1.73
CA LEU A 133 15.43 -7.71 0.30
C LEU A 133 15.65 -8.99 -0.53
N ILE A 134 16.28 -10.02 0.03
CA ILE A 134 16.42 -11.31 -0.65
C ILE A 134 15.04 -11.97 -0.80
N SER A 135 14.21 -11.92 0.25
CA SER A 135 12.84 -12.42 0.20
C SER A 135 11.97 -11.62 -0.79
N PHE A 136 12.21 -10.33 -0.92
CA PHE A 136 11.53 -9.45 -1.87
C PHE A 136 11.73 -9.90 -3.32
N PHE A 137 12.90 -10.45 -3.67
CA PHE A 137 13.18 -10.99 -5.01
C PHE A 137 12.82 -12.46 -5.21
N GLN A 138 12.36 -13.17 -4.18
CA GLN A 138 11.88 -14.54 -4.35
C GLN A 138 10.60 -14.59 -5.20
N GLU A 139 9.82 -13.50 -5.21
CA GLU A 139 8.67 -13.39 -6.09
C GLU A 139 9.12 -13.26 -7.55
N LYS A 140 8.79 -14.28 -8.35
CA LYS A 140 9.12 -14.35 -9.78
C LYS A 140 8.76 -13.07 -10.54
N ILE A 141 7.62 -12.45 -10.22
CA ILE A 141 7.18 -11.22 -10.90
C ILE A 141 8.10 -10.03 -10.62
N LYS A 142 8.59 -9.89 -9.39
CA LYS A 142 9.49 -8.78 -9.01
C LYS A 142 10.85 -8.94 -9.67
N PHE A 143 11.36 -10.17 -9.72
CA PHE A 143 12.57 -10.47 -10.49
C PHE A 143 12.40 -10.13 -11.98
N THR A 144 11.29 -10.54 -12.59
CA THR A 144 10.98 -10.24 -13.99
C THR A 144 10.92 -8.73 -14.24
N ILE A 145 10.28 -7.96 -13.36
CA ILE A 145 10.20 -6.49 -13.48
C ILE A 145 11.60 -5.87 -13.51
N ILE A 146 12.52 -6.31 -12.66
CA ILE A 146 13.92 -5.83 -12.72
C ILE A 146 14.59 -6.21 -14.03
N GLN A 147 14.43 -7.44 -14.52
CA GLN A 147 15.04 -7.83 -15.80
C GLN A 147 14.54 -6.97 -16.96
N ILE A 148 13.24 -6.65 -16.96
CA ILE A 148 12.65 -5.73 -17.95
C ILE A 148 13.26 -4.33 -17.82
N LEU A 149 13.37 -3.81 -16.60
CA LEU A 149 13.95 -2.49 -16.34
C LEU A 149 15.46 -2.41 -16.60
N ARG A 150 16.19 -3.53 -16.54
CA ARG A 150 17.60 -3.62 -16.97
C ARG A 150 17.75 -3.45 -18.48
N ASN A 151 16.75 -3.84 -19.26
CA ASN A 151 16.76 -3.69 -20.71
C ASN A 151 16.48 -2.25 -21.16
N GLY A 152 15.98 -1.39 -20.26
CA GLY A 152 15.80 0.03 -20.53
C GLY A 152 14.61 0.66 -19.80
N VAL A 153 14.30 1.88 -20.20
CA VAL A 153 13.17 2.67 -19.67
C VAL A 153 11.86 2.08 -20.19
N ILE A 154 10.87 1.95 -19.31
CA ILE A 154 9.57 1.41 -19.67
C ILE A 154 8.41 2.25 -19.13
N THR A 155 7.33 2.36 -19.90
CA THR A 155 6.09 2.95 -19.42
C THR A 155 5.24 1.93 -18.65
N LYS A 156 4.33 2.43 -17.80
CA LYS A 156 3.38 1.55 -17.08
C LYS A 156 2.60 0.60 -18.01
N ASN A 157 2.14 1.12 -19.14
CA ASN A 157 1.30 0.36 -20.08
C ASN A 157 2.10 -0.73 -20.79
N GLU A 158 3.32 -0.42 -21.23
CA GLU A 158 4.22 -1.43 -21.82
C GLU A 158 4.56 -2.51 -20.80
N LEU A 159 4.83 -2.15 -19.55
CA LEU A 159 5.10 -3.12 -18.49
C LEU A 159 3.91 -4.07 -18.28
N ILE A 160 2.68 -3.56 -18.27
CA ILE A 160 1.47 -4.38 -18.18
C ILE A 160 1.37 -5.33 -19.37
N THR A 161 1.61 -4.84 -20.58
CA THR A 161 1.54 -5.65 -21.81
C THR A 161 2.58 -6.77 -21.79
N ILE A 162 3.83 -6.48 -21.44
CA ILE A 162 4.92 -7.48 -21.34
C ILE A 162 4.61 -8.51 -20.26
N LEU A 163 4.18 -8.08 -19.07
CA LEU A 163 3.85 -8.99 -17.98
C LEU A 163 2.66 -9.91 -18.32
N ARG A 164 1.68 -9.42 -19.10
CA ARG A 164 0.55 -10.21 -19.59
C ARG A 164 0.95 -11.19 -20.69
N ASN A 165 1.65 -10.72 -21.71
CA ASN A 165 1.96 -11.49 -22.92
C ASN A 165 3.06 -12.53 -22.67
N ASP A 166 4.15 -12.12 -22.03
CA ASP A 166 5.36 -12.93 -21.95
C ASP A 166 5.39 -13.80 -20.67
N TYR A 167 4.61 -13.42 -19.66
CA TYR A 167 4.65 -14.05 -18.34
C TYR A 167 3.29 -14.45 -17.76
N GLY A 168 2.18 -14.11 -18.43
CA GLY A 168 0.81 -14.54 -18.05
C GLY A 168 0.24 -13.84 -16.80
N PHE A 169 0.87 -12.79 -16.28
CA PHE A 169 0.42 -12.06 -15.10
C PHE A 169 -0.74 -11.12 -15.46
N SER A 170 -1.97 -11.61 -15.41
CA SER A 170 -3.17 -10.88 -15.87
C SER A 170 -3.92 -10.13 -14.77
N THR A 171 -3.78 -10.57 -13.51
CA THR A 171 -4.51 -10.05 -12.34
C THR A 171 -3.68 -9.22 -11.37
N VAL A 172 -2.41 -8.95 -11.69
CA VAL A 172 -1.50 -8.36 -10.71
C VAL A 172 -1.61 -6.84 -10.68
N ASN A 173 -1.71 -6.30 -9.48
CA ASN A 173 -1.73 -4.87 -9.24
C ASN A 173 -0.32 -4.27 -9.41
N ILE A 174 -0.02 -3.80 -10.62
CA ILE A 174 1.29 -3.27 -10.99
C ILE A 174 1.65 -2.02 -10.18
N ASP A 175 0.68 -1.20 -9.77
CA ASP A 175 0.96 -0.01 -8.96
C ASP A 175 1.53 -0.36 -7.59
N LEU A 176 0.96 -1.38 -6.92
CA LEU A 176 1.47 -1.85 -5.63
C LEU A 176 2.88 -2.45 -5.76
N LEU A 177 3.14 -3.16 -6.86
CA LEU A 177 4.48 -3.69 -7.13
C LEU A 177 5.48 -2.55 -7.32
N LEU A 178 5.18 -1.59 -8.19
CA LEU A 178 6.07 -0.46 -8.51
C LEU A 178 6.33 0.45 -7.30
N ILE A 179 5.34 0.69 -6.44
CA ILE A 179 5.56 1.43 -5.19
C ILE A 179 6.62 0.74 -4.32
N SER A 180 6.59 -0.59 -4.28
CA SER A 180 7.58 -1.35 -3.52
C SER A 180 9.00 -1.13 -4.05
N PHE A 181 9.18 -1.03 -5.37
CA PHE A 181 10.46 -0.70 -5.98
C PHE A 181 10.89 0.77 -5.77
N LEU A 182 9.94 1.71 -5.79
CA LEU A 182 10.20 3.13 -5.53
C LEU A 182 10.70 3.32 -4.09
N ARG A 183 10.09 2.64 -3.12
CA ARG A 183 10.47 2.70 -1.71
C ARG A 183 11.90 2.22 -1.47
N GLU A 184 12.29 1.12 -2.11
CA GLU A 184 13.65 0.58 -2.00
C GLU A 184 14.68 1.39 -2.81
N ASN A 185 14.30 2.55 -3.38
CA ASN A 185 15.13 3.38 -4.26
C ASN A 185 15.74 2.59 -5.43
N LEU A 186 15.03 1.57 -5.93
CA LEU A 186 15.47 0.76 -7.07
C LEU A 186 15.09 1.40 -8.39
N ILE A 187 13.90 2.01 -8.41
CA ILE A 187 13.35 2.66 -9.60
C ILE A 187 13.05 4.13 -9.33
N LEU A 188 13.07 4.94 -10.39
CA LEU A 188 12.71 6.33 -10.37
C LEU A 188 11.56 6.56 -11.35
N LYS A 189 10.48 7.18 -10.86
CA LYS A 189 9.35 7.59 -11.68
C LYS A 189 9.59 9.01 -12.20
N LYS A 190 9.59 9.20 -13.53
CA LYS A 190 9.74 10.53 -14.16
C LYS A 190 8.77 10.69 -15.32
N SER A 191 8.14 11.85 -15.39
CA SER A 191 7.36 12.26 -16.56
C SER A 191 8.31 12.93 -17.56
N LEU A 192 8.37 12.39 -18.78
CA LEU A 192 9.15 12.96 -19.87
C LEU A 192 8.22 13.78 -20.77
N PRO A 193 8.68 14.93 -21.30
CA PRO A 193 7.88 15.72 -22.23
C PRO A 193 7.59 14.91 -23.50
N GLY A 194 6.30 14.71 -23.80
CA GLY A 194 5.83 13.95 -24.96
C GLY A 194 5.51 12.46 -24.70
N THR A 195 5.85 11.91 -23.54
CA THR A 195 5.50 10.53 -23.13
C THR A 195 4.80 10.50 -21.78
N LYS A 196 4.03 9.43 -21.52
CA LYS A 196 3.39 9.20 -20.21
C LYS A 196 4.45 8.87 -19.14
N GLU A 197 4.03 8.69 -17.90
CA GLU A 197 4.92 8.36 -16.78
C GLU A 197 5.81 7.14 -17.08
N CYS A 198 7.12 7.33 -16.99
CA CYS A 198 8.15 6.30 -17.25
C CYS A 198 8.85 5.90 -15.95
N TYR A 199 9.30 4.64 -15.90
CA TYR A 199 10.09 4.09 -14.82
C TYR A 199 11.52 3.81 -15.28
N PHE A 200 12.48 4.29 -14.51
CA PHE A 200 13.91 4.14 -14.74
C PHE A 200 14.50 3.26 -13.65
N LEU A 201 15.38 2.32 -13.99
CA LEU A 201 16.21 1.65 -13.00
C LEU A 201 17.33 2.60 -12.58
N ILE A 202 17.42 2.92 -11.29
CA ILE A 202 18.45 3.82 -10.73
C ILE A 202 19.53 3.04 -9.98
N ASN A 203 19.12 2.02 -9.22
CA ASN A 203 20.05 1.16 -8.50
C ASN A 203 19.80 -0.29 -8.93
N ASP A 204 20.83 -0.90 -9.50
CA ASP A 204 20.85 -2.34 -9.70
C ASP A 204 21.36 -3.02 -8.43
N LEU A 205 20.92 -4.24 -8.20
CA LEU A 205 21.21 -4.99 -7.00
C LEU A 205 22.31 -6.01 -7.26
N SER A 206 23.47 -5.77 -6.68
CA SER A 206 24.55 -6.75 -6.55
C SER A 206 24.62 -7.22 -5.10
N TYR A 207 24.11 -8.42 -4.81
CA TYR A 207 24.29 -9.06 -3.51
C TYR A 207 25.40 -10.10 -3.59
N MET A 208 26.32 -10.03 -2.64
CA MET A 208 27.34 -11.06 -2.42
C MET A 208 27.19 -11.53 -0.98
N ARG A 209 27.07 -12.85 -0.77
CA ARG A 209 26.98 -13.42 0.57
C ARG A 209 28.28 -13.12 1.31
N ILE A 210 28.20 -12.32 2.38
CA ILE A 210 29.31 -12.17 3.31
C ILE A 210 29.36 -13.45 4.15
N PRO A 211 30.47 -14.22 4.13
CA PRO A 211 30.59 -15.40 4.96
C PRO A 211 30.51 -15.02 6.44
N SER A 212 30.01 -15.97 7.25
CA SER A 212 29.97 -15.86 8.71
C SER A 212 31.36 -15.55 9.26
N TYR A 213 31.48 -14.52 10.12
CA TYR A 213 32.70 -14.27 10.88
C TYR A 213 32.97 -15.33 11.96
N ASN A 214 31.97 -16.16 12.29
CA ASN A 214 32.18 -17.33 13.14
C ASN A 214 32.79 -18.43 12.28
N PHE A 215 34.12 -18.44 12.22
CA PHE A 215 34.84 -19.68 11.95
C PHE A 215 34.49 -20.67 13.08
N PRO A 216 34.31 -21.97 12.79
CA PRO A 216 34.30 -22.96 13.86
C PRO A 216 35.58 -22.75 14.67
N ASP A 217 35.47 -22.58 15.98
CA ASP A 217 36.64 -22.60 16.86
C ASP A 217 37.41 -23.87 16.53
N ASP A 218 38.70 -23.74 16.20
CA ASP A 218 39.64 -24.84 16.05
C ASP A 218 39.92 -25.50 17.41
N LYS A 219 38.86 -25.92 18.11
CA LYS A 219 38.93 -26.95 19.14
C LYS A 219 38.53 -28.26 18.47
N ILE A 220 39.51 -28.76 17.73
CA ILE A 220 39.65 -30.17 17.43
C ILE A 220 39.76 -30.88 18.78
N ASP A 221 38.71 -31.62 19.17
CA ASP A 221 38.81 -32.73 20.12
C ASP A 221 39.22 -34.00 19.35
#